data_AF-A0A6N9PXF4-F1
#
_entry.id   AF-A0A6N9PXF4-F1
#
_cell.length_a   1.000
_cell.length_b   1.000
_cell.length_c   1.000
_cell.angle_alpha   90.00
_cell.angle_beta   90.00
_cell.angle_gamma   90.00
#
_symmetry.space_group_name_H-M   'P 1'
#
loop_
_entity.id
_entity.type
_entity.pdbx_description
1 polymer ?
#
loop_
_entity_poly.entity_id
_entity_poly.type
_entity_poly.pdbx_seq_one_letter_code
_entity_poly.pdbx_strand_id
1 'polypeptide(L)'
;MAWLCSENHLCDRVVCYYGSRIREYLNIKPQMPTLLFLPETEKSFHVSDLYNKLIQNESEQIELRTYKANHGFADPYSKYYNKEAYKHSFHRMGNFLKGSDNFF
;
A
#
# COMPACT_ATOMS: atom_id res chain seq x y z
N MET A 1 -5.42 0.10 -10.12
CA MET A 1 -5.78 1.46 -10.55
C MET A 1 -5.03 2.53 -9.76
N ALA A 2 -5.24 2.65 -8.44
CA ALA A 2 -4.57 3.69 -7.62
C ALA A 2 -3.03 3.73 -7.80
N TRP A 3 -2.36 2.58 -7.82
CA TRP A 3 -0.91 2.49 -8.10
C TRP A 3 -0.48 3.09 -9.43
N LEU A 4 -1.30 3.00 -10.48
CA LEU A 4 -0.96 3.58 -11.79
C LEU A 4 -1.12 5.10 -11.79
N CYS A 5 -1.98 5.64 -10.92
CA CYS A 5 -2.14 7.07 -10.78
C CYS A 5 -0.93 7.74 -10.12
N SER A 6 -0.07 6.99 -9.42
CA SER A 6 1.08 7.56 -8.72
C SER A 6 2.20 8.05 -9.65
N GLU A 7 2.16 7.72 -10.93
CA GLU A 7 3.14 8.22 -11.92
C GLU A 7 2.70 9.53 -12.58
N ASN A 8 1.45 9.96 -12.34
CA ASN A 8 0.85 11.13 -12.98
C ASN A 8 0.38 12.15 -11.93
N HIS A 9 0.50 13.45 -12.20
CA HIS A 9 0.07 14.52 -11.28
C HIS A 9 -1.47 14.73 -11.22
N LEU A 10 -2.25 13.65 -11.28
CA LEU A 10 -3.72 13.70 -11.21
C LEU A 10 -4.25 13.76 -9.77
N CYS A 11 -3.40 13.49 -8.78
CA CYS A 11 -3.71 13.56 -7.36
C CYS A 11 -2.47 13.94 -6.54
N ASP A 12 -2.67 14.54 -5.37
CA ASP A 12 -1.56 14.91 -4.48
C ASP A 12 -0.93 13.71 -3.77
N ARG A 13 -1.74 12.67 -3.50
CA ARG A 13 -1.37 11.50 -2.69
C ARG A 13 -2.16 10.27 -3.13
N VAL A 14 -1.52 9.10 -3.07
CA VAL A 14 -2.13 7.82 -3.42
C VAL A 14 -2.15 6.89 -2.22
N VAL A 15 -3.26 6.18 -2.00
CA VAL A 15 -3.36 5.09 -1.02
C VAL A 15 -3.81 3.81 -1.71
N CYS A 16 -3.06 2.73 -1.51
CA CYS A 16 -3.33 1.42 -2.08
C CYS A 16 -3.52 0.39 -0.97
N TYR A 17 -4.67 -0.26 -0.95
CA TYR A 17 -4.85 -1.51 -0.21
C TYR A 17 -4.61 -2.68 -1.15
N TYR A 18 -3.77 -3.62 -0.73
CA TYR A 18 -3.47 -4.90 -1.39
C TYR A 18 -2.80 -4.83 -2.77
N GLY A 19 -2.60 -3.63 -3.33
CA GLY A 19 -1.86 -3.41 -4.57
C GLY A 19 -2.37 -4.28 -5.73
N SER A 20 -3.63 -4.11 -6.15
CA SER A 20 -4.22 -4.92 -7.24
C SER A 20 -3.32 -4.93 -8.49
N ARG A 21 -2.86 -6.14 -8.86
CA ARG A 21 -1.95 -6.41 -9.98
C ARG A 21 -0.63 -5.62 -9.96
N ILE A 22 -0.22 -5.08 -8.82
CA ILE A 22 1.02 -4.29 -8.70
C ILE A 22 2.27 -5.04 -9.19
N ARG A 23 2.27 -6.37 -9.09
CA ARG A 23 3.35 -7.24 -9.57
C ARG A 23 3.63 -7.11 -11.07
N GLU A 24 2.63 -6.69 -11.85
CA GLU A 24 2.74 -6.48 -13.30
C GLU A 24 3.23 -5.07 -13.65
N TYR A 25 3.30 -4.17 -12.66
CA TYR A 25 3.60 -2.74 -12.82
C TYR A 25 4.72 -2.29 -11.88
N LEU A 26 5.70 -3.16 -11.64
CA LEU A 26 6.85 -2.87 -10.78
C LEU A 26 7.83 -1.86 -11.41
N ASN A 27 7.70 -1.58 -12.69
CA ASN A 27 8.47 -0.54 -13.39
C ASN A 27 7.95 0.88 -13.10
N ILE A 28 6.75 1.01 -12.55
CA ILE A 28 6.16 2.32 -12.21
C ILE A 28 6.95 2.95 -11.07
N LYS A 29 7.31 4.23 -11.25
CA LYS A 29 7.99 5.03 -10.23
C LYS A 29 7.05 6.12 -9.73
N PRO A 30 6.51 6.00 -8.51
CA PRO A 30 5.67 7.04 -7.93
C PRO A 30 6.36 8.40 -7.94
N GLN A 31 5.68 9.41 -8.48
CA GLN A 31 6.09 10.82 -8.56
C GLN A 31 5.47 11.67 -7.43
N MET A 32 4.73 11.03 -6.53
CA MET A 32 4.03 11.65 -5.41
C MET A 32 3.93 10.67 -4.24
N PRO A 33 3.71 11.16 -3.01
CA PRO A 33 3.56 10.31 -1.84
C PRO A 33 2.52 9.23 -2.09
N THR A 34 2.93 7.98 -1.89
CA THR A 34 2.14 6.78 -2.15
C THR A 34 2.25 5.84 -0.97
N LEU A 35 1.13 5.61 -0.30
CA LEU A 35 1.02 4.68 0.82
C LEU A 35 0.46 3.34 0.34
N LEU A 36 1.18 2.26 0.56
CA LEU A 36 0.77 0.91 0.18
C LEU A 36 0.68 -0.01 1.41
N PHE A 37 -0.49 -0.61 1.58
CA PHE A 37 -0.75 -1.60 2.62
C PHE A 37 -0.80 -3.01 2.02
N LEU A 38 0.06 -3.90 2.51
CA LEU A 38 0.07 -5.31 2.14
C LEU A 38 -0.30 -6.19 3.35
N PRO A 39 -1.01 -7.31 3.14
CA PRO A 39 -1.11 -8.35 4.15
C PRO A 39 0.25 -9.07 4.23
N GLU A 40 0.61 -9.66 5.36
CA GLU A 40 1.78 -10.56 5.44
C GLU A 40 1.52 -11.88 4.72
N THR A 41 0.26 -12.33 4.68
CA THR A 41 -0.13 -13.59 4.04
C THR A 41 -1.07 -13.36 2.86
N GLU A 42 -0.70 -13.95 1.74
CA GLU A 42 -1.43 -13.88 0.48
C GLU A 42 -1.29 -15.22 -0.25
N LYS A 43 -2.40 -15.74 -0.77
CA LYS A 43 -2.43 -17.05 -1.41
C LYS A 43 -1.82 -17.01 -2.81
N SER A 44 -1.95 -15.88 -3.50
CA SER A 44 -1.60 -15.75 -4.91
C SER A 44 -0.13 -15.44 -5.18
N PHE A 45 0.66 -15.05 -4.17
CA PHE A 45 2.08 -14.73 -4.31
C PHE A 45 2.80 -14.55 -2.96
N HIS A 46 4.13 -14.51 -2.99
CA HIS A 46 4.96 -14.18 -1.83
C HIS A 46 5.05 -12.66 -1.63
N VAL A 47 4.49 -12.18 -0.52
CA VAL A 47 4.49 -10.75 -0.16
C VAL A 47 5.91 -10.23 0.04
N SER A 48 6.80 -11.03 0.65
CA SER A 48 8.21 -10.68 0.85
C SER A 48 8.92 -10.33 -0.46
N ASP A 49 8.65 -11.08 -1.53
CA ASP A 49 9.30 -10.88 -2.82
C ASP A 49 8.80 -9.59 -3.48
N LEU A 50 7.50 -9.33 -3.37
CA LEU A 50 6.92 -8.06 -3.82
C LEU A 50 7.50 -6.89 -3.02
N TYR A 51 7.55 -7.01 -1.70
CA TYR A 51 8.08 -6.00 -0.79
C TYR A 51 9.52 -5.64 -1.15
N ASN A 52 10.38 -6.65 -1.33
CA ASN A 52 11.77 -6.45 -1.70
C ASN A 52 11.92 -5.74 -3.05
N LYS A 53 11.13 -6.13 -4.06
CA LYS A 53 11.14 -5.47 -5.37
C LYS A 53 10.69 -4.01 -5.31
N LEU A 54 9.68 -3.71 -4.49
CA LEU A 54 9.18 -2.34 -4.32
C LEU A 54 10.18 -1.44 -3.61
N ILE A 55 10.93 -1.96 -2.63
CA ILE A 55 11.99 -1.19 -1.95
C ILE A 55 13.22 -1.02 -2.84
N GLN A 56 13.60 -2.04 -3.60
CA GLN A 56 14.71 -1.94 -4.56
C GLN A 56 14.48 -0.93 -5.68
N ASN A 57 13.24 -0.54 -5.94
CA ASN A 57 12.94 0.57 -6.86
C ASN A 57 13.32 1.95 -6.31
N GLU A 58 13.81 2.03 -5.05
CA GLU A 58 14.38 3.22 -4.40
C GLU A 58 13.51 4.48 -4.48
N SER A 59 12.18 4.31 -4.55
CA SER A 59 11.27 5.44 -4.58
C SER A 59 11.04 5.95 -3.16
N GLU A 60 11.65 7.08 -2.82
CA GLU A 60 11.41 7.84 -1.59
C GLU A 60 9.93 8.26 -1.42
N GLN A 61 9.17 8.19 -2.50
CA GLN A 61 7.74 8.50 -2.53
C GLN A 61 6.86 7.36 -2.03
N ILE A 62 7.40 6.16 -1.78
CA ILE A 62 6.63 5.01 -1.31
C ILE A 62 6.78 4.83 0.19
N GLU A 63 5.65 4.87 0.90
CA GLU A 63 5.55 4.28 2.23
C GLU A 63 4.89 2.90 2.13
N LEU A 64 5.63 1.84 2.45
CA LEU A 64 5.15 0.46 2.42
C LEU A 64 4.93 -0.06 3.84
N ARG A 65 3.74 -0.60 4.11
CA ARG A 65 3.37 -1.16 5.41
C ARG A 65 2.78 -2.55 5.24
N THR A 66 3.26 -3.50 6.05
CA THR A 66 2.71 -4.85 6.15
C THR A 66 1.93 -5.03 7.45
N TYR A 67 0.91 -5.86 7.42
CA TYR A 67 0.15 -6.25 8.61
C TYR A 67 0.07 -7.76 8.73
N LYS A 68 0.23 -8.27 9.96
CA LYS A 68 0.05 -9.68 10.32
C LYS A 68 -1.41 -10.13 10.17
N ALA A 69 -1.84 -10.24 8.92
CA ALA A 69 -3.19 -10.56 8.50
C ALA A 69 -3.16 -11.15 7.07
N ASN A 70 -4.33 -11.65 6.63
CA ASN A 70 -4.53 -12.17 5.29
C ASN A 70 -5.09 -11.09 4.34
N HIS A 71 -5.04 -11.35 3.04
CA HIS A 71 -5.72 -10.51 2.05
C HIS A 71 -7.19 -10.26 2.41
N GLY A 72 -7.63 -9.00 2.28
CA GLY A 72 -8.97 -8.58 2.66
C GLY A 72 -9.11 -8.22 4.15
N PHE A 73 -8.01 -8.03 4.89
CA PHE A 73 -8.06 -7.67 6.32
C PHE A 73 -8.84 -6.38 6.64
N ALA A 74 -8.98 -5.49 5.65
CA ALA A 74 -9.64 -4.19 5.77
C ALA A 74 -11.04 -4.20 5.14
N ASP A 75 -11.47 -5.33 4.58
CA ASP A 75 -12.82 -5.52 4.05
C ASP A 75 -13.70 -6.18 5.13
N PRO A 76 -14.69 -5.47 5.70
CA PRO A 76 -15.57 -6.02 6.75
C PRO A 76 -16.45 -7.19 6.27
N TYR A 77 -16.58 -7.40 4.96
CA TYR A 77 -17.33 -8.53 4.39
C TYR A 77 -16.43 -9.72 4.05
N SER A 78 -15.10 -9.56 4.15
CA SER A 78 -14.17 -10.66 3.98
C SER A 78 -14.16 -11.57 5.20
N LYS A 79 -14.10 -12.89 4.98
CA LYS A 79 -13.81 -13.87 6.06
C LYS A 79 -12.44 -13.66 6.73
N TYR A 80 -11.58 -12.84 6.11
CA TYR A 80 -10.26 -12.48 6.61
C TYR A 80 -10.23 -11.10 7.28
N TYR A 81 -11.38 -10.45 7.47
CA TYR A 81 -11.45 -9.18 8.17
C TYR A 81 -10.71 -9.25 9.50
N ASN A 82 -9.81 -8.30 9.73
CA ASN A 82 -9.06 -8.17 10.96
C ASN A 82 -9.23 -6.74 11.47
N LYS A 83 -10.03 -6.61 12.53
CA LYS A 83 -10.42 -5.31 13.11
C LYS A 83 -9.22 -4.45 13.51
N GLU A 84 -8.18 -5.05 14.08
CA GLU A 84 -7.01 -4.30 14.54
C GLU A 84 -6.17 -3.84 13.35
N ALA A 85 -5.87 -4.73 12.39
CA ALA A 85 -5.17 -4.35 11.16
C ALA A 85 -5.93 -3.26 10.39
N TYR A 86 -7.26 -3.37 10.28
CA TYR A 86 -8.13 -2.35 9.69
C TYR A 86 -8.02 -1.00 10.42
N LYS A 87 -8.15 -0.97 11.75
CA LYS A 87 -8.03 0.28 12.52
C LYS A 87 -6.67 0.94 12.32
N HIS A 88 -5.59 0.15 12.39
CA HIS A 88 -4.24 0.67 12.22
C HIS A 88 -4.01 1.23 10.81
N SER A 89 -4.42 0.50 9.76
CA SER A 89 -4.27 0.95 8.38
C SER A 89 -5.15 2.17 8.09
N PHE A 90 -6.38 2.19 8.62
CA PHE A 90 -7.31 3.31 8.46
C PHE A 90 -6.80 4.58 9.16
N HIS A 91 -6.28 4.46 10.38
CA HIS A 91 -5.67 5.57 11.09
C HIS A 91 -4.45 6.12 10.33
N ARG A 92 -3.56 5.23 9.88
CA ARG A 92 -2.37 5.62 9.09
C ARG A 92 -2.77 6.33 7.80
N MET A 93 -3.73 5.78 7.05
CA MET A 93 -4.30 6.41 5.86
C MET A 93 -4.81 7.82 6.15
N GLY A 94 -5.56 8.00 7.25
CA GLY A 94 -6.09 9.30 7.64
C GLY A 94 -4.99 10.34 7.91
N ASN A 95 -3.93 9.97 8.61
CA ASN A 95 -2.80 10.87 8.89
C ASN A 95 -2.02 11.21 7.61
N PHE A 96 -1.78 10.20 6.77
CA PHE A 96 -1.09 10.35 5.50
C PHE A 96 -1.82 11.32 4.56
N LEU A 97 -3.15 11.22 4.47
CA LEU A 97 -3.97 12.11 3.64
C LEU A 97 -4.04 13.55 4.18
N LYS A 98 -3.96 13.74 5.50
CA LYS A 98 -3.89 15.08 6.11
C LYS A 98 -2.55 15.78 5.91
N GLY A 99 -1.55 15.09 5.34
CA GLY A 99 -0.20 15.64 5.18
C GLY A 99 0.49 15.94 6.51
N SER A 100 0.07 15.29 7.60
CA SER A 100 0.58 15.54 8.95
C SER A 100 1.95 14.91 9.22
N ASP A 101 2.49 14.17 8.25
CA ASP A 101 3.82 13.60 8.32
C ASP A 101 4.74 14.38 7.40
N ASN A 102 5.76 15.01 8.00
CA ASN A 102 6.91 15.48 7.25
C ASN A 102 7.65 14.25 6.71
N PHE A 103 7.68 14.10 5.39
CA PHE A 103 8.66 13.25 4.73
C PHE A 103 10.00 13.96 4.84
N PHE A 104 10.88 13.45 5.71
CA PHE A 104 12.29 13.80 5.80
C PHE A 104 13.09 12.49 5.85
#